data_AF-A0A3D6EM15-F1
#
_entry.id   AF-A0A3D6EM15-F1
#
_cell.length_a   1.000
_cell.length_b   1.000
_cell.length_c   1.000
_cell.angle_alpha   90.00
_cell.angle_beta   90.00
_cell.angle_gamma   90.00
#
_symmetry.space_group_name_H-M   'P 1'
#
loop_
_entity.id
_entity.type
_entity.pdbx_description
1 polymer ?
#
loop_
_entity_poly.entity_id
_entity_poly.type
_entity_poly.pdbx_seq_one_letter_code
_entity_poly.pdbx_strand_id
1 'polypeptide(L)'
;GGFARYSVDGQWLVPHFEKMLYDNTQLAACYLTAFQATGESRYAQVARETLDYLLRDLRDPAGGFHSSEDADSEGEEGKFYVFTPAEVCEALGEADGARFCAAYGITEGGNFEHGRSVVHRFSCPREAALPGEEDQMLRERLRHWRDRRVRPAKDDKVLAAWNGLALSALARGFQVLGDPRYLEAAT
;
A
#
# COMPACT_ATOMS: atom_id res chain seq x y z
N GLY A 1 2.27 -0.59 -0.05
CA GLY A 1 1.56 -1.80 -0.50
C GLY A 1 0.12 -1.79 -0.02
N GLY A 2 -0.63 -2.79 -0.49
CA GLY A 2 -2.07 -2.92 -0.26
C GLY A 2 -2.88 -1.98 -1.17
N PHE A 3 -3.87 -2.54 -1.86
CA PHE A 3 -4.83 -1.83 -2.70
C PHE A 3 -6.03 -1.38 -1.88
N ALA A 4 -6.44 -0.13 -2.16
CA ALA A 4 -7.73 0.40 -1.76
C ALA A 4 -8.84 -0.18 -2.64
N ARG A 5 -10.07 -0.18 -2.14
CA ARG A 5 -11.19 -0.95 -2.71
C ARG A 5 -11.66 -0.43 -4.07
N TYR A 6 -11.82 0.88 -4.23
CA TYR A 6 -12.21 1.55 -5.49
C TYR A 6 -11.85 3.04 -5.46
N SER A 7 -11.96 3.72 -6.61
CA SER A 7 -11.87 5.19 -6.68
C SER A 7 -13.24 5.82 -6.44
N VAL A 8 -13.28 6.93 -5.70
CA VAL A 8 -14.50 7.76 -5.51
C VAL A 8 -14.61 8.88 -6.54
N ASP A 9 -13.58 9.11 -7.34
CA ASP A 9 -13.59 10.08 -8.44
C ASP A 9 -13.43 9.43 -9.82
N GLY A 10 -13.79 10.18 -10.87
CA GLY A 10 -13.63 9.75 -12.26
C GLY A 10 -12.21 9.85 -12.81
N GLN A 11 -11.26 10.35 -12.02
CA GLN A 11 -9.85 10.49 -12.41
C GLN A 11 -8.98 9.33 -11.91
N TRP A 12 -9.55 8.44 -11.10
CA TRP A 12 -8.84 7.34 -10.43
C TRP A 12 -7.75 7.85 -9.48
N LEU A 13 -7.94 9.04 -8.90
CA LEU A 13 -6.98 9.68 -8.01
C LEU A 13 -7.33 9.43 -6.54
N VAL A 14 -8.56 9.72 -6.14
CA VAL A 14 -8.99 9.60 -4.75
C VAL A 14 -9.58 8.19 -4.50
N PRO A 15 -8.93 7.35 -3.70
CA PRO A 15 -9.47 6.05 -3.34
C PRO A 15 -10.51 6.17 -2.22
N HIS A 16 -11.44 5.23 -2.18
CA HIS A 16 -12.07 4.84 -0.92
C HIS A 16 -11.05 4.00 -0.14
N PHE A 17 -10.52 4.54 0.97
CA PHE A 17 -9.27 4.06 1.57
C PHE A 17 -9.33 2.66 2.21
N GLU A 18 -10.53 2.10 2.36
CA GLU A 18 -10.75 0.72 2.82
C GLU A 18 -9.96 -0.30 1.98
N LYS A 19 -9.39 -1.30 2.64
CA LYS A 19 -8.63 -2.37 2.01
C LYS A 19 -9.18 -3.73 2.38
N MET A 20 -9.74 -4.42 1.40
CA MET A 20 -10.30 -5.75 1.60
C MET A 20 -9.25 -6.85 1.39
N LEU A 21 -9.30 -7.90 2.21
CA LEU A 21 -8.44 -9.08 2.06
C LEU A 21 -8.62 -9.74 0.69
N TYR A 22 -9.86 -9.97 0.26
CA TYR A 22 -10.13 -10.68 -1.00
C TYR A 22 -9.66 -9.89 -2.23
N ASP A 23 -9.76 -8.56 -2.22
CA ASP A 23 -9.28 -7.72 -3.33
C ASP A 23 -7.76 -7.82 -3.43
N ASN A 24 -7.07 -7.66 -2.30
CA ASN A 24 -5.61 -7.70 -2.23
C ASN A 24 -5.02 -9.07 -2.60
N THR A 25 -5.64 -10.16 -2.16
CA THR A 25 -5.18 -11.52 -2.47
C THR A 25 -5.34 -11.85 -3.95
N GLN A 26 -6.47 -11.47 -4.56
CA GLN A 26 -6.71 -11.69 -5.98
C GLN A 26 -5.81 -10.82 -6.85
N LEU A 27 -5.64 -9.54 -6.51
CA LEU A 27 -4.72 -8.64 -7.22
C LEU A 27 -3.28 -9.13 -7.12
N ALA A 28 -2.83 -9.56 -5.94
CA ALA A 28 -1.50 -10.15 -5.78
C ALA A 28 -1.30 -11.35 -6.73
N ALA A 29 -2.29 -12.25 -6.83
CA ALA A 29 -2.24 -13.37 -7.77
C ALA A 29 -2.16 -12.91 -9.24
N CYS A 30 -2.94 -11.89 -9.64
CA CYS A 30 -2.88 -11.31 -10.99
C CYS A 30 -1.49 -10.73 -11.30
N TYR A 31 -0.88 -10.00 -10.36
CA TYR A 31 0.46 -9.44 -10.54
C TYR A 31 1.55 -10.51 -10.58
N LEU A 32 1.43 -11.59 -9.81
CA LEU A 32 2.34 -12.74 -9.92
C LEU A 32 2.25 -13.39 -11.30
N THR A 33 1.02 -13.63 -11.79
CA THR A 33 0.82 -14.17 -13.14
C THR A 33 1.37 -13.24 -14.22
N ALA A 34 1.14 -11.93 -14.10
CA ALA A 34 1.69 -10.95 -15.03
C ALA A 34 3.22 -10.98 -15.03
N PHE A 35 3.85 -11.07 -13.85
CA PHE A 35 5.31 -11.19 -13.75
C PHE A 35 5.84 -12.45 -14.45
N GLN A 36 5.21 -13.61 -14.23
CA GLN A 36 5.63 -14.85 -14.89
C GLN A 36 5.45 -14.78 -16.42
N ALA A 37 4.40 -14.10 -16.88
CA ALA A 37 4.11 -13.98 -18.31
C ALA A 37 5.04 -13.00 -19.04
N THR A 38 5.44 -11.90 -18.38
CA THR A 38 6.17 -10.81 -19.05
C THR A 38 7.63 -10.68 -18.62
N GLY A 39 8.01 -11.21 -17.46
CA GLY A 39 9.31 -10.98 -16.82
C GLY A 39 9.51 -9.55 -16.29
N GLU A 40 8.48 -8.68 -16.33
CA GLU A 40 8.62 -7.30 -15.88
C GLU A 40 8.68 -7.19 -14.36
N SER A 41 9.86 -6.83 -13.82
CA SER A 41 10.13 -6.77 -12.37
C SER A 41 9.15 -5.88 -11.58
N ARG A 42 8.53 -4.87 -12.21
CA ARG A 42 7.51 -4.03 -11.54
C ARG A 42 6.32 -4.84 -11.05
N TYR A 43 5.92 -5.90 -11.76
CA TYR A 43 4.80 -6.74 -11.35
C TYR A 43 5.17 -7.60 -10.15
N ALA A 44 6.40 -8.13 -10.11
CA ALA A 44 6.92 -8.81 -8.93
C ALA A 44 6.99 -7.88 -7.71
N GLN A 45 7.39 -6.63 -7.92
CA GLN A 45 7.41 -5.61 -6.86
C GLN A 45 6.00 -5.37 -6.30
N VAL A 46 5.01 -5.12 -7.17
CA VAL A 46 3.63 -4.87 -6.72
C VAL A 46 3.05 -6.08 -6.00
N ALA A 47 3.28 -7.29 -6.50
CA ALA A 47 2.88 -8.52 -5.81
C ALA A 47 3.52 -8.63 -4.42
N ARG A 48 4.84 -8.42 -4.32
CA ARG A 48 5.59 -8.45 -3.05
C ARG A 48 5.04 -7.43 -2.06
N GLU A 49 4.91 -6.17 -2.46
CA GLU A 49 4.39 -5.11 -1.59
C GLU A 49 2.95 -5.36 -1.12
N THR A 50 2.16 -6.11 -1.90
CA THR A 50 0.78 -6.49 -1.55
C THR A 50 0.74 -7.67 -0.58
N LEU A 51 1.53 -8.72 -0.83
CA LEU A 51 1.65 -9.87 0.09
C LEU A 51 2.27 -9.45 1.43
N ASP A 52 3.31 -8.59 1.41
CA ASP A 52 3.91 -8.02 2.61
C ASP A 52 2.89 -7.17 3.40
N TYR A 53 1.93 -6.50 2.72
CA TYR A 53 0.82 -5.83 3.39
C TYR A 53 -0.10 -6.83 4.12
N LEU A 54 -0.45 -7.95 3.48
CA LEU A 54 -1.25 -8.99 4.14
C LEU A 54 -0.57 -9.52 5.40
N LEU A 55 0.71 -9.85 5.31
CA LEU A 55 1.48 -10.38 6.44
C LEU A 55 1.65 -9.38 7.58
N ARG A 56 1.93 -8.11 7.24
CA ARG A 56 2.20 -7.07 8.24
C ARG A 56 0.93 -6.56 8.90
N ASP A 57 -0.11 -6.32 8.10
CA ASP A 57 -1.23 -5.49 8.53
C ASP A 57 -2.52 -6.31 8.76
N LEU A 58 -2.77 -7.38 8.00
CA LEU A 58 -4.01 -8.16 8.11
C LEU A 58 -3.86 -9.48 8.84
N ARG A 59 -2.65 -9.97 9.10
CA ARG A 59 -2.43 -11.22 9.83
C ARG A 59 -2.87 -11.09 11.29
N ASP A 60 -3.70 -12.03 11.74
CA ASP A 60 -4.08 -12.15 13.14
C ASP A 60 -2.97 -12.89 13.92
N PRO A 61 -2.53 -12.40 15.10
CA PRO A 61 -1.55 -13.08 15.93
C PRO A 61 -1.92 -14.51 16.36
N ALA A 62 -3.21 -14.82 16.47
CA ALA A 62 -3.74 -16.15 16.76
C ALA A 62 -3.86 -17.04 15.51
N GLY A 63 -3.66 -16.49 14.30
CA GLY A 63 -3.68 -17.20 13.03
C GLY A 63 -4.79 -16.74 12.08
N GLY A 64 -4.55 -16.90 10.79
CA GLY A 64 -5.42 -16.38 9.74
C GLY A 64 -5.25 -14.88 9.49
N PHE A 65 -6.16 -14.32 8.71
CA PHE A 65 -6.18 -12.95 8.23
C PHE A 65 -7.55 -12.31 8.46
N HIS A 66 -7.53 -11.09 8.98
CA HIS A 66 -8.68 -10.22 9.11
C HIS A 66 -9.24 -9.84 7.74
N SER A 67 -10.54 -9.57 7.71
CA SER A 67 -11.30 -9.42 6.47
C SER A 67 -11.04 -8.08 5.76
N SER A 68 -10.76 -7.01 6.51
CA SER A 68 -10.41 -5.70 5.96
C SER A 68 -9.64 -4.81 6.95
N GLU A 69 -9.08 -3.73 6.42
CA GLU A 69 -8.69 -2.51 7.14
C GLU A 69 -9.63 -1.38 6.66
N ASP A 70 -10.22 -0.65 7.60
CA ASP A 70 -11.21 0.40 7.36
C ASP A 70 -10.60 1.62 6.63
N ALA A 71 -11.46 2.48 6.09
CA ALA A 71 -11.05 3.74 5.48
C ALA A 71 -10.74 4.82 6.53
N ASP A 72 -11.47 4.80 7.65
CA ASP A 72 -11.42 5.83 8.68
C ASP A 72 -10.32 5.59 9.70
N SER A 73 -9.61 6.66 10.06
CA SER A 73 -8.77 6.70 11.25
C SER A 73 -9.13 7.93 12.06
N GLU A 74 -9.36 7.73 13.37
CA GLU A 74 -9.84 8.79 14.28
C GLU A 74 -11.15 9.45 13.81
N GLY A 75 -12.01 8.70 13.10
CA GLY A 75 -13.28 9.19 12.57
C GLY A 75 -13.15 10.07 11.31
N GLU A 76 -11.97 10.10 10.69
CA GLU A 76 -11.72 10.81 9.44
C GLU A 76 -11.24 9.84 8.35
N GLU A 77 -11.95 9.80 7.22
CA GLU A 77 -11.61 8.95 6.09
C GLU A 77 -10.24 9.31 5.52
N GLY A 78 -9.38 8.31 5.33
CA GLY A 78 -8.10 8.48 4.64
C GLY A 78 -7.02 9.23 5.44
N LYS A 79 -7.33 9.77 6.63
CA LYS A 79 -6.40 10.53 7.49
C LYS A 79 -5.05 9.85 7.68
N PHE A 80 -5.05 8.53 7.83
CA PHE A 80 -3.83 7.74 7.95
C PHE A 80 -2.94 7.81 6.70
N TYR A 81 -3.52 7.95 5.52
CA TYR A 81 -2.88 7.76 4.21
C TYR A 81 -2.49 9.04 3.47
N VAL A 82 -3.04 10.19 3.87
CA VAL A 82 -2.82 11.47 3.19
C VAL A 82 -1.82 12.37 3.94
N PHE A 83 -1.11 13.22 3.21
CA PHE A 83 0.00 14.01 3.74
C PHE A 83 -0.08 15.48 3.34
N THR A 84 0.48 16.36 4.17
CA THR A 84 0.86 17.73 3.77
C THR A 84 2.36 17.79 3.47
N PRO A 85 2.86 18.80 2.74
CA PRO A 85 4.30 18.98 2.53
C PRO A 85 5.07 19.08 3.85
N ALA A 86 4.51 19.77 4.85
CA ALA A 86 5.12 19.91 6.17
C ALA A 86 5.34 18.55 6.87
N GLU A 87 4.36 17.64 6.82
CA GLU A 87 4.48 16.30 7.39
C GLU A 87 5.54 15.46 6.66
N VAL A 88 5.64 15.62 5.34
CA VAL A 88 6.68 14.94 4.54
C VAL A 88 8.07 15.48 4.89
N CYS A 89 8.23 16.80 5.03
CA CYS A 89 9.48 17.42 5.47
C CYS A 89 9.85 17.02 6.90
N GLU A 90 8.88 16.87 7.81
CA GLU A 90 9.12 16.36 9.16
C GLU A 90 9.67 14.92 9.12
N ALA A 91 9.10 14.07 8.26
CA ALA A 91 9.50 12.67 8.14
C ALA A 91 10.86 12.48 7.45
N LEU A 92 11.12 13.25 6.39
CA LEU A 92 12.23 13.02 5.47
C LEU A 92 13.37 14.04 5.61
N GLY A 93 13.13 15.18 6.25
CA GLY A 93 13.98 16.37 6.20
C GLY A 93 13.64 17.25 4.99
N GLU A 94 13.99 18.52 5.04
CA GLU A 94 13.57 19.52 4.03
C GLU A 94 13.98 19.16 2.59
N ALA A 95 15.23 18.74 2.38
CA ALA A 95 15.75 18.46 1.04
C ALA A 95 15.09 17.23 0.40
N ASP A 96 15.04 16.11 1.15
CA ASP A 96 14.40 14.88 0.68
C ASP A 96 12.88 15.05 0.59
N GLY A 97 12.29 15.78 1.53
CA GLY A 97 10.86 16.05 1.58
C GLY A 97 10.38 16.85 0.39
N ALA A 98 11.06 17.94 0.03
CA ALA A 98 10.73 18.72 -1.16
C ALA A 98 10.79 17.88 -2.46
N ARG A 99 11.81 17.03 -2.59
CA ARG A 99 11.97 16.13 -3.74
C ARG A 99 10.89 15.05 -3.77
N PHE A 100 10.55 14.46 -2.62
CA PHE A 100 9.48 13.50 -2.50
C PHE A 100 8.13 14.13 -2.85
N CYS A 101 7.84 15.33 -2.35
CA CYS A 101 6.62 16.05 -2.68
C CYS A 101 6.46 16.28 -4.20
N ALA A 102 7.54 16.71 -4.86
CA ALA A 102 7.56 16.88 -6.31
C ALA A 102 7.35 15.56 -7.08
N ALA A 103 7.96 14.47 -6.61
CA ALA A 103 7.85 13.14 -7.22
C ALA A 103 6.46 12.50 -7.06
N TYR A 104 5.70 12.93 -6.05
CA TYR A 104 4.44 12.29 -5.63
C TYR A 104 3.21 13.19 -5.61
N GLY A 105 3.32 14.39 -6.17
CA GLY A 105 2.22 15.34 -6.31
C GLY A 105 1.63 15.79 -4.97
N ILE A 106 2.49 15.94 -3.95
CA ILE A 106 2.11 16.46 -2.63
C ILE A 106 2.35 17.97 -2.66
N THR A 107 1.29 18.75 -2.46
CA THR A 107 1.34 20.21 -2.62
C THR A 107 0.64 20.91 -1.46
N GLU A 108 0.93 22.20 -1.26
CA GLU A 108 0.24 23.04 -0.26
C GLU A 108 -1.27 23.19 -0.53
N GLY A 109 -1.68 23.09 -1.80
CA GLY A 109 -3.11 23.13 -2.18
C GLY A 109 -3.84 21.82 -1.90
N GLY A 110 -3.09 20.72 -1.70
CA GLY A 110 -3.65 19.38 -1.61
C GLY A 110 -4.24 18.88 -2.94
N ASN A 111 -4.62 17.61 -2.94
CA ASN A 111 -5.54 17.03 -3.94
C ASN A 111 -6.67 16.24 -3.26
N PHE A 112 -6.80 16.42 -1.95
CA PHE A 112 -7.76 15.82 -1.05
C PHE A 112 -8.17 16.86 0.01
N GLU A 113 -9.09 16.46 0.88
CA GLU A 113 -9.66 17.32 1.92
C GLU A 113 -8.60 17.97 2.81
N HIS A 114 -8.93 19.16 3.34
CA HIS A 114 -8.11 19.90 4.30
C HIS A 114 -6.68 20.22 3.84
N GLY A 115 -6.48 20.43 2.53
CA GLY A 115 -5.17 20.76 1.95
C GLY A 115 -4.18 19.59 1.98
N ARG A 116 -4.67 18.35 2.16
CA ARG A 116 -3.85 17.15 2.14
C ARG A 116 -3.78 16.55 0.73
N SER A 117 -2.77 15.73 0.50
CA SER A 117 -2.58 15.03 -0.76
C SER A 117 -2.64 13.51 -0.59
N VAL A 118 -3.42 12.86 -1.45
CA VAL A 118 -3.22 11.46 -1.85
C VAL A 118 -1.91 11.36 -2.62
N VAL A 119 -1.05 10.47 -2.15
CA VAL A 119 0.27 10.18 -2.73
C VAL A 119 0.09 9.44 -4.06
N HIS A 120 0.58 10.00 -5.17
CA HIS A 120 0.38 9.45 -6.51
C HIS A 120 1.54 9.84 -7.44
N ARG A 121 1.75 9.13 -8.55
CA ARG A 121 2.81 9.48 -9.53
C ARG A 121 2.30 9.81 -10.93
N PHE A 122 1.04 9.51 -11.25
CA PHE A 122 0.59 9.45 -12.64
C PHE A 122 0.49 10.82 -13.34
N SER A 123 0.35 11.90 -12.58
CA SER A 123 0.28 13.28 -13.09
C SER A 123 1.58 14.07 -12.85
N CYS A 124 2.60 13.43 -12.27
CA CYS A 124 3.86 14.08 -11.92
C CYS A 124 4.81 14.11 -13.13
N PRO A 125 5.56 15.19 -13.33
CA PRO A 125 6.59 15.26 -14.37
C PRO A 125 7.61 14.14 -14.21
N ARG A 126 8.05 13.54 -15.32
CA ARG A 126 9.03 12.44 -15.29
C ARG A 126 10.37 12.89 -14.72
N GLU A 127 10.71 14.16 -14.89
CA GLU A 127 11.91 14.81 -14.38
C GLU A 127 11.93 14.91 -12.85
N ALA A 128 10.75 14.86 -12.22
CA ALA A 128 10.63 14.83 -10.76
C ALA A 128 10.77 13.41 -10.18
N ALA A 129 10.87 12.37 -11.03
CA ALA A 129 10.97 10.99 -10.56
C ALA A 129 12.26 10.74 -9.78
N LEU A 130 12.13 10.07 -8.64
CA LEU A 130 13.27 9.63 -7.83
C LEU A 130 13.90 8.34 -8.41
N PRO A 131 15.24 8.20 -8.35
CA PRO A 131 15.93 6.95 -8.65
C PRO A 131 15.42 5.78 -7.80
N GLY A 132 15.44 4.55 -8.33
CA GLY A 132 14.77 3.40 -7.71
C GLY A 132 15.15 3.09 -6.25
N GLU A 133 16.45 3.08 -5.92
CA GLU A 133 16.91 2.80 -4.54
C GLU A 133 16.54 3.94 -3.58
N GLU A 134 16.74 5.18 -4.01
CA GLU A 134 16.39 6.36 -3.23
C GLU A 134 14.88 6.47 -3.01
N ASP A 135 14.10 6.26 -4.06
CA ASP A 135 12.65 6.23 -4.02
C ASP A 135 12.13 5.18 -3.03
N GLN A 136 12.70 3.97 -3.06
CA GLN A 136 12.37 2.92 -2.12
C GLN A 136 12.70 3.34 -0.69
N MET A 137 13.92 3.85 -0.44
CA MET A 137 14.35 4.30 0.88
C MET A 137 13.43 5.40 1.45
N LEU A 138 13.08 6.41 0.65
CA LEU A 138 12.22 7.51 1.09
C LEU A 138 10.78 7.05 1.35
N ARG A 139 10.23 6.15 0.50
CA ARG A 139 8.91 5.52 0.77
C ARG A 139 8.91 4.75 2.08
N GLU A 140 9.98 4.01 2.37
CA GLU A 140 10.10 3.25 3.62
C GLU A 140 10.19 4.16 4.84
N ARG A 141 11.00 5.24 4.77
CA ARG A 141 11.09 6.25 5.85
C ARG A 141 9.76 6.93 6.10
N LEU A 142 9.06 7.38 5.05
CA LEU A 142 7.75 8.02 5.19
C LEU A 142 6.71 7.05 5.75
N ARG A 143 6.72 5.78 5.33
CA ARG A 143 5.88 4.73 5.91
C ARG A 143 6.14 4.58 7.41
N HIS A 144 7.40 4.47 7.84
CA HIS A 144 7.74 4.34 9.25
C HIS A 144 7.33 5.56 10.09
N TRP A 145 7.39 6.76 9.53
CA TRP A 145 6.86 7.95 10.20
C TRP A 145 5.32 7.89 10.29
N ARG A 146 4.64 7.54 9.20
CA ARG A 146 3.17 7.40 9.15
C ARG A 146 2.65 6.33 10.10
N ASP A 147 3.37 5.22 10.28
CA ASP A 147 2.97 4.11 11.16
C ASP A 147 2.96 4.51 12.66
N ARG A 148 3.38 5.74 13.01
CA ARG A 148 3.20 6.34 14.34
C ARG A 148 1.81 6.94 14.55
N ARG A 149 1.05 7.18 13.47
CA ARG A 149 -0.33 7.66 13.53
C ARG A 149 -1.25 6.54 14.05
N VAL A 150 -2.41 6.92 14.56
CA VAL A 150 -3.50 5.96 14.78
C VAL A 150 -3.82 5.31 13.44
N ARG A 151 -3.93 3.98 13.43
CA ARG A 151 -4.27 3.22 12.22
C ARG A 151 -5.78 3.09 12.09
N PRO A 152 -6.30 2.90 10.87
CA PRO A 152 -7.67 2.48 10.70
C PRO A 152 -7.95 1.17 11.43
N ALA A 153 -9.20 1.02 11.88
CA ALA A 153 -9.64 -0.22 12.50
C ALA A 153 -9.62 -1.38 11.49
N LYS A 154 -9.68 -2.61 11.99
CA LYS A 154 -9.82 -3.80 11.14
C LYS A 154 -11.16 -4.45 11.42
N ASP A 155 -11.80 -4.97 10.39
CA ASP A 155 -12.86 -5.95 10.58
C ASP A 155 -12.19 -7.30 10.84
N ASP A 156 -12.16 -7.68 12.12
CA ASP A 156 -11.37 -8.79 12.65
C ASP A 156 -11.87 -10.19 12.24
N LYS A 157 -12.98 -10.28 11.50
CA LYS A 157 -13.53 -11.54 10.99
C LYS A 157 -12.48 -12.33 10.20
N VAL A 158 -12.25 -13.57 10.64
CA VAL A 158 -11.43 -14.55 9.92
C VAL A 158 -12.34 -15.43 9.05
N LEU A 159 -12.66 -14.93 7.86
CA LEU A 159 -13.55 -15.63 6.93
C LEU A 159 -12.81 -16.75 6.19
N ALA A 160 -13.27 -17.99 6.35
CA ALA A 160 -12.62 -19.19 5.79
C ALA A 160 -12.39 -19.08 4.27
N ALA A 161 -13.39 -18.61 3.51
CA ALA A 161 -13.27 -18.47 2.06
C ALA A 161 -12.18 -17.45 1.67
N TRP A 162 -12.08 -16.31 2.35
CA TRP A 162 -11.11 -15.26 2.03
C TRP A 162 -9.71 -15.62 2.52
N ASN A 163 -9.62 -16.32 3.64
CA ASN A 163 -8.37 -16.90 4.11
C ASN A 163 -7.85 -17.96 3.13
N GLY A 164 -8.73 -18.79 2.56
CA GLY A 164 -8.34 -19.70 1.48
C GLY A 164 -7.72 -18.99 0.26
N LEU A 165 -8.27 -17.82 -0.13
CA LEU A 165 -7.67 -16.97 -1.16
C LEU A 165 -6.30 -16.42 -0.73
N ALA A 166 -6.17 -16.00 0.53
CA ALA A 166 -4.91 -15.49 1.08
C ALA A 166 -3.81 -16.55 1.10
N LEU A 167 -4.09 -17.74 1.63
CA LEU A 167 -3.17 -18.87 1.64
C LEU A 167 -2.76 -19.26 0.22
N SER A 168 -3.72 -19.29 -0.73
CA SER A 168 -3.42 -19.55 -2.14
C SER A 168 -2.51 -18.47 -2.75
N ALA A 169 -2.74 -17.19 -2.44
CA ALA A 169 -1.94 -16.09 -2.95
C ALA A 169 -0.51 -16.12 -2.39
N LEU A 170 -0.35 -16.43 -1.09
CA LEU A 170 0.93 -16.58 -0.42
C LEU A 170 1.71 -17.79 -0.93
N ALA A 171 1.07 -18.95 -1.09
CA ALA A 171 1.71 -20.14 -1.67
C ALA A 171 2.23 -19.87 -3.09
N ARG A 172 1.44 -19.19 -3.92
CA ARG A 172 1.89 -18.73 -5.25
C ARG A 172 3.02 -17.71 -5.14
N GLY A 173 2.94 -16.78 -4.18
CA GLY A 173 4.00 -15.82 -3.88
C GLY A 173 5.34 -16.50 -3.62
N PHE A 174 5.36 -17.56 -2.81
CA PHE A 174 6.55 -18.37 -2.59
C PHE A 174 7.04 -19.03 -3.88
N GLN A 175 6.16 -19.70 -4.63
CA GLN A 175 6.53 -20.40 -5.87
C GLN A 175 7.16 -19.47 -6.92
N VAL A 176 6.68 -18.23 -6.99
CA VAL A 176 7.10 -17.26 -8.03
C VAL A 176 8.25 -16.37 -7.57
N LEU A 177 8.25 -15.93 -6.30
CA LEU A 177 9.21 -14.95 -5.77
C LEU A 177 10.30 -15.58 -4.89
N GLY A 178 10.15 -16.84 -4.48
CA GLY A 178 11.13 -17.58 -3.69
C GLY A 178 11.28 -17.12 -2.23
N ASP A 179 10.38 -16.28 -1.72
CA ASP A 179 10.47 -15.75 -0.35
C ASP A 179 9.82 -16.72 0.66
N PRO A 180 10.59 -17.33 1.57
CA PRO A 180 10.09 -18.38 2.47
C PRO A 180 9.03 -17.88 3.46
N ARG A 181 9.00 -16.57 3.76
CA ARG A 181 7.98 -15.97 4.65
C ARG A 181 6.57 -16.20 4.13
N TYR A 182 6.40 -16.27 2.80
CA TYR A 182 5.10 -16.55 2.20
C TYR A 182 4.69 -18.00 2.35
N LEU A 183 5.62 -18.95 2.30
CA LEU A 183 5.33 -20.36 2.51
C LEU A 183 4.92 -20.61 3.97
N GLU A 184 5.67 -20.04 4.92
CA GLU A 184 5.38 -20.15 6.36
C GLU A 184 4.00 -19.60 6.71
N ALA A 185 3.60 -18.51 6.06
CA ALA A 185 2.28 -17.91 6.27
C ALA A 185 1.15 -18.59 5.49
N ALA A 186 1.45 -19.50 4.56
CA ALA A 186 0.48 -20.24 3.76
C ALA A 186 0.08 -21.58 4.43
N THR A 187 -0.14 -21.56 5.75
CA THR A 187 -0.50 -22.73 6.56
C THR A 187 -1.77 -22.53 7.37
#